data_AF-A0ABD8B4D1-F1
#
_entry.id   AF-A0ABD8B4D1-F1
#
_cell.length_a   1.000
_cell.length_b   1.000
_cell.length_c   1.000
_cell.angle_alpha   90.00
_cell.angle_beta   90.00
_cell.angle_gamma   90.00
#
_symmetry.space_group_name_H-M   'P 1'
#
loop_
_entity.id
_entity.type
_entity.pdbx_description
1 polymer ?
#
loop_
_entity_poly.entity_id
_entity_poly.type
_entity_poly.pdbx_seq_one_letter_code
_entity_poly.pdbx_strand_id
1 'polypeptide(L)'
;MSIKDVRLEDYDAVYYPGGHGPMEDLAFDANSGLLLRRALALGKPLASVCHAPAAILATHNEHGKTPFANLNVTDCCNEEEAGVGFADDAKWLLEDALKKLPTNYTRGPA
;
A
#
# COMPACT_ATOMS: atom_id res chain seq x y z
N MET A 1 -5.50 20.84 1.20
CA MET A 1 -6.59 19.86 1.08
C MET A 1 -6.12 18.58 1.75
N SER A 2 -6.89 18.01 2.68
CA SER A 2 -6.52 16.77 3.37
C SER A 2 -7.20 15.57 2.70
N ILE A 3 -6.59 14.39 2.78
CA ILE A 3 -7.15 13.15 2.21
C ILE A 3 -8.55 12.81 2.75
N LYS A 4 -8.85 13.21 4.00
CA LYS A 4 -10.15 13.01 4.64
C LYS A 4 -11.28 13.81 3.99
N ASP A 5 -10.94 14.89 3.29
CA ASP A 5 -11.91 15.81 2.67
C ASP A 5 -12.10 15.51 1.17
N VAL A 6 -11.45 14.46 0.65
CA VAL A 6 -11.50 14.06 -0.77
C VAL A 6 -12.84 13.38 -1.09
N ARG A 7 -13.44 13.79 -2.20
CA ARG A 7 -14.55 13.08 -2.86
C ARG A 7 -14.03 12.35 -4.08
N LEU A 8 -14.07 11.02 -4.08
CA LEU A 8 -13.53 10.19 -5.17
C LEU A 8 -14.29 10.34 -6.50
N GLU A 9 -15.51 10.87 -6.46
CA GLU A 9 -16.32 11.16 -7.63
C GLU A 9 -15.74 12.32 -8.45
N ASP A 10 -14.96 13.20 -7.82
CA ASP A 10 -14.34 14.36 -8.47
C ASP A 10 -13.02 13.98 -9.20
N TYR A 11 -12.61 12.70 -9.15
CA TYR A 11 -11.35 12.20 -9.74
C TYR A 11 -11.59 10.97 -10.62
N ASP A 12 -10.84 10.87 -11.71
CA ASP A 12 -10.92 9.70 -12.60
C ASP A 12 -10.16 8.48 -12.05
N ALA A 13 -9.09 8.71 -11.29
CA ALA A 13 -8.20 7.67 -10.77
C ALA A 13 -7.55 8.10 -9.46
N VAL A 14 -6.94 7.12 -8.78
CA VAL A 14 -6.18 7.31 -7.54
C VAL A 14 -4.74 6.84 -7.76
N TYR A 15 -3.77 7.70 -7.43
CA TYR A 15 -2.35 7.40 -7.54
C TYR A 15 -1.63 7.63 -6.21
N TYR A 16 -0.94 6.61 -5.72
CA TYR A 16 -0.12 6.64 -4.51
C TYR A 16 1.36 6.58 -4.91
N PRO A 17 2.09 7.71 -4.87
CA PRO A 17 3.53 7.74 -5.15
C PRO A 17 4.32 7.09 -4.01
N GLY A 18 5.49 6.54 -4.36
CA GLY A 18 6.39 5.87 -3.41
C GLY A 18 7.33 6.81 -2.64
N GLY A 19 8.52 6.30 -2.32
CA GLY A 19 9.42 6.83 -1.29
C GLY A 19 9.11 6.22 0.08
N HIS A 20 10.02 6.24 1.04
CA HIS A 20 9.87 5.50 2.32
C HIS A 20 8.76 6.01 3.26
N GLY A 21 8.32 7.26 3.12
CA GLY A 21 7.32 7.90 3.98
C GLY A 21 6.04 7.07 4.27
N PRO A 22 5.38 6.47 3.27
CA PRO A 22 4.19 5.62 3.43
C PRO A 22 4.33 4.47 4.43
N MET A 23 5.55 4.00 4.69
CA MET A 23 5.80 2.97 5.71
C MET A 23 5.65 3.54 7.14
N GLU A 24 5.89 4.84 7.33
CA GLU A 24 5.79 5.47 8.64
C GLU A 24 4.39 6.05 8.90
N ASP A 25 3.72 6.58 7.88
CA ASP A 25 2.41 7.23 8.02
C ASP A 25 1.25 6.41 7.42
N LEU A 26 1.24 6.18 6.11
CA LEU A 26 0.07 5.65 5.39
C LEU A 26 -0.25 4.20 5.74
N ALA A 27 0.74 3.41 6.18
CA ALA A 27 0.54 2.05 6.67
C ALA A 27 -0.43 1.96 7.87
N PHE A 28 -0.60 3.07 8.61
CA PHE A 28 -1.41 3.14 9.83
C PHE A 28 -2.50 4.22 9.77
N ASP A 29 -2.61 4.96 8.67
CA ASP A 29 -3.60 6.04 8.54
C ASP A 29 -4.98 5.50 8.13
N ALA A 30 -5.96 5.63 9.03
CA ALA A 30 -7.32 5.15 8.80
C ALA A 30 -8.03 5.86 7.63
N ASN A 31 -7.69 7.12 7.34
CA ASN A 31 -8.31 7.86 6.23
C ASN A 31 -7.80 7.36 4.88
N SER A 32 -6.50 7.12 4.76
CA SER A 32 -5.84 6.44 3.65
C SER A 32 -6.45 5.06 3.41
N GLY A 33 -6.57 4.26 4.48
CA GLY A 33 -7.22 2.94 4.41
C GLY A 33 -8.68 3.02 3.91
N LEU A 34 -9.45 4.00 4.39
CA LEU A 34 -10.82 4.25 3.93
C LEU A 34 -10.87 4.67 2.46
N LEU A 35 -9.95 5.54 2.03
CA LEU A 35 -9.87 5.99 0.64
C LEU A 35 -9.58 4.82 -0.30
N LEU A 36 -8.62 3.95 0.04
CA LEU A 36 -8.30 2.75 -0.76
C LEU A 36 -9.48 1.79 -0.84
N ARG A 37 -10.15 1.52 0.29
CA ARG A 37 -11.36 0.68 0.34
C ARG A 37 -12.45 1.24 -0.59
N ARG A 38 -12.68 2.55 -0.57
CA ARG A 38 -13.68 3.21 -1.42
C ARG A 38 -13.28 3.22 -2.89
N ALA A 39 -12.01 3.46 -3.21
CA ALA A 39 -11.52 3.44 -4.57
C ALA A 39 -11.76 2.07 -5.24
N LEU A 40 -11.43 0.98 -4.53
CA LEU A 40 -11.71 -0.38 -4.99
C LEU A 40 -13.21 -0.66 -5.13
N ALA A 41 -14.03 -0.25 -4.13
CA ALA A 41 -15.48 -0.47 -4.17
C ALA A 41 -16.17 0.28 -5.32
N LEU A 42 -15.66 1.46 -5.70
CA LEU A 42 -16.14 2.25 -6.84
C LEU A 42 -15.55 1.79 -8.18
N GLY A 43 -14.64 0.81 -8.19
CA GLY A 43 -13.94 0.38 -9.40
C GLY A 43 -13.06 1.47 -10.01
N LYS A 44 -12.60 2.45 -9.21
CA LYS A 44 -11.70 3.51 -9.68
C LYS A 44 -10.33 2.90 -10.00
N PRO A 45 -9.70 3.24 -11.14
CA PRO A 45 -8.31 2.90 -11.39
C PRO A 45 -7.43 3.35 -10.22
N LEU A 46 -6.65 2.41 -9.69
CA LEU A 46 -5.77 2.62 -8.55
C LEU A 46 -4.36 2.16 -8.91
N ALA A 47 -3.40 3.07 -8.79
CA ALA A 47 -1.98 2.77 -8.97
C ALA A 47 -1.20 3.13 -7.70
N SER A 48 -0.32 2.23 -7.27
CA SER A 48 0.50 2.36 -6.06
C SER A 48 1.89 1.83 -6.36
N VAL A 49 2.93 2.61 -6.07
CA VAL A 49 4.28 2.35 -6.61
C VAL A 49 5.35 2.34 -5.51
N CYS A 50 6.34 1.47 -5.65
CA CYS A 50 7.52 1.38 -4.77
C CYS A 50 7.08 1.07 -3.33
N HIS A 51 7.24 1.98 -2.35
CA HIS A 51 6.79 1.75 -0.97
C HIS A 51 5.35 2.15 -0.67
N ALA A 52 4.66 2.85 -1.59
CA ALA A 52 3.28 3.26 -1.37
C ALA A 52 2.28 2.11 -1.10
N PRO A 53 2.49 0.87 -1.60
CA PRO A 53 1.71 -0.30 -1.19
C PRO A 53 1.66 -0.54 0.33
N ALA A 54 2.54 0.06 1.13
CA ALA A 54 2.42 0.10 2.59
C ALA A 54 1.02 0.54 3.05
N ALA A 55 0.38 1.48 2.34
CA ALA A 55 -0.96 1.95 2.64
C ALA A 55 -2.05 0.84 2.61
N ILE A 56 -1.80 -0.28 1.93
CA ILE A 56 -2.69 -1.45 1.94
C ILE A 56 -2.82 -2.02 3.37
N LEU A 57 -1.79 -1.89 4.21
CA LEU A 57 -1.82 -2.37 5.59
C LEU A 57 -2.92 -1.66 6.40
N ALA A 58 -3.20 -0.39 6.14
CA ALA A 58 -4.31 0.34 6.78
C ALA A 58 -5.71 -0.14 6.35
N THR A 59 -5.78 -1.06 5.39
CA THR A 59 -7.05 -1.61 4.86
C THR A 59 -7.44 -2.96 5.45
N HIS A 60 -6.64 -3.57 6.32
CA HIS A 60 -7.07 -4.79 7.01
C HIS A 60 -8.04 -4.46 8.15
N ASN A 61 -8.96 -5.37 8.46
CA ASN A 61 -9.74 -5.30 9.70
C ASN A 61 -9.07 -6.12 10.81
N GLU A 62 -9.70 -6.16 11.98
CA GLU A 62 -9.26 -6.96 13.15
C GLU A 62 -9.09 -8.47 12.88
N HIS A 63 -9.64 -8.97 11.76
CA HIS A 63 -9.51 -10.35 11.30
C HIS A 63 -8.53 -10.52 10.13
N GLY A 64 -7.72 -9.50 9.80
CA GLY A 64 -6.75 -9.53 8.72
C GLY A 64 -7.36 -9.47 7.31
N LYS A 65 -8.67 -9.24 7.16
CA LYS A 65 -9.33 -9.14 5.86
C LYS A 65 -9.13 -7.77 5.25
N THR A 66 -8.71 -7.74 3.98
CA THR A 66 -8.47 -6.54 3.17
C THR A 66 -9.27 -6.62 1.86
N PRO A 67 -9.73 -5.50 1.27
CA PRO A 67 -10.33 -5.49 -0.07
C PRO A 67 -9.34 -5.85 -1.18
N PHE A 68 -8.03 -5.93 -0.88
CA PHE A 68 -7.00 -6.38 -1.82
C PHE A 68 -6.84 -7.91 -1.86
N ALA A 69 -7.67 -8.67 -1.15
CA ALA A 69 -7.57 -10.12 -1.11
C ALA A 69 -7.65 -10.73 -2.52
N ASN A 70 -6.75 -11.66 -2.82
CA ASN A 70 -6.59 -12.33 -4.11
C ASN A 70 -6.26 -11.39 -5.30
N LEU A 71 -5.91 -10.12 -5.05
CA LEU A 71 -5.36 -9.25 -6.09
C LEU A 71 -3.85 -9.46 -6.21
N ASN A 72 -3.33 -9.32 -7.43
CA ASN A 72 -1.89 -9.33 -7.67
C ASN A 72 -1.30 -8.00 -7.18
N VAL A 73 -0.31 -8.07 -6.30
CA VAL A 73 0.34 -6.91 -5.69
C VAL A 73 1.85 -7.11 -5.73
N THR A 74 2.58 -6.03 -5.95
CA THR A 74 4.05 -5.92 -5.86
C THR A 74 4.39 -4.61 -5.17
N ASP A 75 5.62 -4.49 -4.71
CA ASP A 75 6.20 -3.32 -4.05
C ASP A 75 7.69 -3.18 -4.39
N CYS A 76 8.38 -2.28 -3.68
CA CYS A 76 9.84 -2.33 -3.52
C CYS A 76 10.20 -3.54 -2.67
N CYS A 77 10.93 -4.49 -3.24
CA CYS A 77 11.26 -5.73 -2.55
C CYS A 77 12.40 -5.57 -1.54
N ASN A 78 12.58 -6.58 -0.68
CA ASN A 78 13.63 -6.58 0.34
C ASN A 78 15.05 -6.44 -0.27
N GLU A 79 15.27 -6.99 -1.47
CA GLU A 79 16.55 -6.89 -2.18
C GLU A 79 16.83 -5.47 -2.71
N GLU A 80 15.81 -4.80 -3.27
CA GLU A 80 15.91 -3.39 -3.67
C GLU A 80 16.15 -2.49 -2.46
N GLU A 81 15.44 -2.75 -1.35
CA GLU A 81 15.60 -2.03 -0.08
C GLU A 81 17.00 -2.21 0.52
N ALA A 82 17.55 -3.42 0.46
CA ALA A 82 18.92 -3.68 0.88
C ALA A 82 19.94 -3.01 -0.06
N GLY A 83 19.67 -2.98 -1.37
CA GLY A 83 20.53 -2.34 -2.36
C GLY A 83 20.71 -0.83 -2.15
N VAL A 84 19.72 -0.17 -1.55
CA VAL A 84 19.81 1.26 -1.16
C VAL A 84 20.30 1.49 0.27
N GLY A 85 20.59 0.41 1.02
CA GLY A 85 21.23 0.46 2.33
C GLY A 85 20.29 0.80 3.50
N PHE A 86 18.97 0.74 3.31
CA PHE A 86 17.99 1.09 4.34
C PHE A 86 17.37 -0.12 5.06
N ALA A 87 17.54 -1.32 4.51
CA ALA A 87 16.91 -2.53 5.06
C ALA A 87 17.28 -2.83 6.52
N ASP A 88 18.55 -2.65 6.90
CA ASP A 88 19.02 -2.96 8.26
C ASP A 88 18.52 -1.96 9.32
N ASP A 89 18.21 -0.73 8.90
CA ASP A 89 17.70 0.34 9.77
C ASP A 89 16.16 0.38 9.82
N ALA A 90 15.50 -0.32 8.90
CA ALA A 90 14.05 -0.34 8.81
C ALA A 90 13.43 -1.10 9.99
N LYS A 91 12.39 -0.51 10.61
CA LYS A 91 11.62 -1.18 11.69
C LYS A 91 10.94 -2.46 11.21
N TRP A 92 10.63 -2.52 9.92
CA TRP A 92 9.98 -3.62 9.23
C TRP A 92 10.19 -3.45 7.72
N LEU A 93 10.11 -4.55 6.98
CA LEU A 93 10.25 -4.54 5.52
C LEU A 93 8.90 -4.70 4.82
N LEU A 94 8.70 -3.98 3.72
CA LEU A 94 7.40 -3.90 3.06
C LEU A 94 6.97 -5.22 2.43
N GLU A 95 7.88 -5.91 1.72
CA GLU A 95 7.60 -7.20 1.11
C GLU A 95 7.16 -8.23 2.16
N ASP A 96 7.83 -8.25 3.32
CA ASP A 96 7.49 -9.16 4.42
C ASP A 96 6.12 -8.84 5.04
N ALA A 97 5.75 -7.56 5.07
CA ALA A 97 4.44 -7.14 5.57
C ALA A 97 3.32 -7.49 4.58
N LEU A 98 3.51 -7.26 3.28
CA LEU A 98 2.51 -7.57 2.26
C LEU A 98 2.28 -9.07 2.08
N LYS A 99 3.33 -9.90 2.21
CA LYS A 99 3.21 -11.38 2.20
C LYS A 99 2.33 -11.95 3.31
N LYS A 100 2.07 -11.19 4.39
CA LYS A 100 1.17 -11.59 5.49
C LYS A 100 -0.30 -11.33 5.17
N LEU A 101 -0.59 -10.53 4.14
CA LEU A 101 -1.95 -10.28 3.69
C LEU A 101 -2.41 -11.37 2.71
N PRO A 102 -3.71 -11.60 2.58
CA PRO A 102 -4.27 -12.59 1.63
C PRO A 102 -4.23 -12.08 0.17
N THR A 103 -3.13 -11.48 -0.28
CA THR A 103 -2.91 -11.02 -1.66
C THR A 103 -2.16 -12.07 -2.47
N ASN A 104 -2.18 -11.97 -3.79
CA ASN A 104 -1.28 -12.74 -4.66
C ASN A 104 0.02 -11.96 -4.82
N TYR A 105 0.79 -11.84 -3.75
CA TYR A 105 2.04 -11.09 -3.77
C TYR A 105 3.05 -11.75 -4.74
N THR A 106 3.63 -10.94 -5.61
CA THR A 106 4.72 -11.34 -6.52
C THR A 106 5.69 -10.18 -6.67
N ARG A 107 6.97 -10.48 -6.89
CA ARG A 107 7.97 -9.46 -7.25
C ARG A 107 8.77 -9.86 -8.48
N GLY A 108 9.32 -8.87 -9.15
CA GLY A 108 10.34 -9.06 -10.18
C GLY A 108 11.73 -9.32 -9.59
N PRO A 109 12.71 -9.64 -10.44
CA PRO A 109 14.11 -9.55 -10.05
C PRO A 109 14.46 -8.10 -9.65
N ALA A 110 15.29 -7.95 -8.61
CA ALA A 110 15.89 -6.68 -8.23
C ALA A 110 16.96 -6.21 -9.24
#